data_AF-A0A969UHQ6-F1
#
_entry.id   AF-A0A969UHQ6-F1
#
_cell.length_a   1.000
_cell.length_b   1.000
_cell.length_c   1.000
_cell.angle_alpha   90.00
_cell.angle_beta   90.00
_cell.angle_gamma   90.00
#
_symmetry.space_group_name_H-M   'P 1'
#
loop_
_entity.id
_entity.type
_entity.pdbx_description
1 polymer ?
#
loop_
_entity_poly.entity_id
_entity_poly.type
_entity_poly.pdbx_seq_one_letter_code
_entity_poly.pdbx_strand_id
1 'polypeptide(L)'
;MARLENDIPAQVENAKKVIALGAQLKNSQLFGQAHEVLGLAALDRKDNGSAWIDLKLAQDSFQSLKQYRDEARVLRDLLPLAIAMQQSPTDIHALTQRFVSLSNRIEREDRADAAEDFGARLRYAENQFQVERLEAEAKASKEREKLLLQNS
;
A
#
# COMPACT_ATOMS: atom_id res chain seq x y z
N MET A 1 5.85 9.24 0.68
CA MET A 1 7.14 9.93 0.46
C MET A 1 6.88 11.15 -0.42
N ALA A 2 6.94 12.36 0.16
CA ALA A 2 7.09 13.68 -0.50
C ALA A 2 7.14 14.83 0.54
N ARG A 3 7.65 14.57 1.76
CA ARG A 3 7.84 15.61 2.80
C ARG A 3 9.30 16.03 2.96
N LEU A 4 10.20 15.48 2.15
CA LEU A 4 11.64 15.56 2.39
C LEU A 4 12.29 16.89 1.96
N GLU A 5 11.63 17.72 1.15
CA GLU A 5 12.25 18.95 0.63
C GLU A 5 11.62 20.27 1.10
N ASN A 6 10.47 20.28 1.81
CA ASN A 6 9.77 21.50 2.24
C ASN A 6 9.52 22.58 1.16
N ASP A 7 9.84 22.31 -0.11
CA ASP A 7 9.57 23.20 -1.25
C ASP A 7 8.12 23.03 -1.70
N ILE A 8 7.22 23.59 -0.90
CA ILE A 8 5.78 23.62 -1.17
C ILE A 8 5.48 24.26 -2.54
N PRO A 9 6.12 25.38 -2.94
CA PRO A 9 5.95 25.93 -4.29
C PRO A 9 6.25 24.96 -5.42
N ALA A 10 7.39 24.25 -5.37
CA ALA A 10 7.75 23.27 -6.39
C ALA A 10 6.79 22.07 -6.42
N GLN A 11 6.33 21.60 -5.26
CA GLN A 11 5.34 20.53 -5.17
C GLN A 11 4.02 20.91 -5.84
N VAL A 12 3.55 22.15 -5.61
CA VAL A 12 2.32 22.66 -6.23
C VAL A 12 2.46 22.77 -7.75
N GLU A 13 3.56 23.35 -8.23
CA GLU A 13 3.83 23.47 -9.67
C GLU A 13 3.92 22.11 -10.37
N ASN A 14 4.61 21.15 -9.77
CA ASN A 14 4.72 19.80 -10.31
C ASN A 14 3.38 19.07 -10.29
N ALA A 15 2.60 19.18 -9.22
CA ALA A 15 1.27 18.57 -9.15
C ALA A 15 0.33 19.12 -10.23
N LYS A 16 0.33 20.43 -10.49
CA LYS A 16 -0.44 21.01 -11.61
C LYS A 16 -0.05 20.44 -12.98
N LYS A 17 1.24 20.23 -13.23
CA LYS A 17 1.73 19.59 -14.45
C LYS A 17 1.25 18.14 -14.55
N VAL A 18 1.25 17.40 -13.44
CA VAL A 18 0.73 16.02 -13.39
C VAL A 18 -0.78 15.97 -13.61
N ILE A 19 -1.56 16.94 -13.12
CA ILE A 19 -3.01 17.04 -13.44
C ILE A 19 -3.20 17.26 -14.94
N ALA A 20 -2.47 18.20 -15.54
CA ALA A 20 -2.57 18.47 -16.97
C ALA A 20 -2.21 17.22 -17.81
N LEU A 21 -1.16 16.50 -17.41
CA LEU A 21 -0.78 15.23 -18.04
C LEU A 21 -1.82 14.13 -17.81
N GLY A 22 -2.35 14.01 -16.60
CA GLY A 22 -3.39 13.06 -16.24
C GLY A 22 -4.67 13.28 -17.04
N ALA A 23 -5.05 14.53 -17.29
CA ALA A 23 -6.17 14.89 -18.15
C ALA A 23 -5.91 14.50 -19.62
N GLN A 24 -4.71 14.76 -20.14
CA GLN A 24 -4.31 14.37 -21.50
C GLN A 24 -4.33 12.85 -21.69
N LEU A 25 -3.80 12.11 -20.71
CA LEU A 25 -3.69 10.65 -20.75
C LEU A 25 -4.97 9.93 -20.29
N LYS A 26 -6.01 10.67 -19.88
CA LYS A 26 -7.23 10.15 -19.22
C LYS A 26 -6.90 9.17 -18.07
N ASN A 27 -5.88 9.51 -17.30
CA ASN A 27 -5.36 8.68 -16.22
C ASN A 27 -5.86 9.21 -14.88
N SER A 28 -6.95 8.60 -14.38
CA SER A 28 -7.55 8.96 -13.09
C SER A 28 -6.61 8.74 -11.91
N GLN A 29 -5.66 7.80 -12.01
CA GLN A 29 -4.71 7.56 -10.92
C GLN A 29 -3.74 8.73 -10.77
N LEU A 30 -3.16 9.20 -11.87
CA LEU A 30 -2.30 10.40 -11.87
C LEU A 30 -3.08 11.63 -11.39
N PHE A 31 -4.34 11.74 -11.79
CA PHE A 31 -5.24 12.80 -11.33
C PHE A 31 -5.43 12.75 -9.80
N GLY A 32 -5.74 11.58 -9.23
CA GLY A 32 -5.94 11.40 -7.79
C GLY A 32 -4.66 11.69 -6.98
N GLN A 33 -3.51 11.20 -7.44
CA GLN A 33 -2.22 11.44 -6.79
C GLN A 33 -1.82 12.92 -6.81
N ALA A 34 -2.06 13.61 -7.93
CA ALA A 34 -1.70 15.03 -8.02
C ALA A 34 -2.60 15.90 -7.13
N HIS A 35 -3.90 15.61 -7.05
CA HIS A 35 -4.79 16.29 -6.12
C HIS A 35 -4.45 16.00 -4.66
N GLU A 36 -4.02 14.77 -4.32
CA GLU A 36 -3.51 14.49 -2.98
C GLU A 36 -2.33 15.40 -2.63
N VAL A 37 -1.35 15.56 -3.54
CA VAL A 37 -0.20 16.46 -3.32
C VAL A 37 -0.64 17.91 -3.15
N LEU A 38 -1.57 18.42 -3.97
CA LEU A 38 -2.10 19.78 -3.82
C LEU A 38 -2.82 19.98 -2.48
N GLY A 39 -3.62 19.00 -2.07
CA GLY A 39 -4.37 19.04 -0.82
C GLY A 39 -3.44 19.07 0.40
N LEU A 40 -2.40 18.24 0.39
CA LEU A 40 -1.37 18.23 1.44
C LEU A 40 -0.57 19.56 1.46
N ALA A 41 -0.19 20.07 0.29
CA ALA A 41 0.48 21.37 0.18
C ALA A 41 -0.41 22.53 0.65
N ALA A 42 -1.73 22.43 0.51
CA ALA A 42 -2.68 23.39 1.06
C ALA A 42 -2.79 23.27 2.60
N LEU A 43 -2.80 22.05 3.15
CA LEU A 43 -2.74 21.82 4.60
C LEU A 43 -1.48 22.44 5.22
N ASP A 44 -0.31 22.25 4.60
CA ASP A 44 0.95 22.82 5.06
C ASP A 44 0.93 24.36 5.05
N ARG A 45 0.15 24.97 4.14
CA ARG A 45 -0.10 26.42 4.07
C ARG A 45 -1.26 26.89 4.95
N LYS A 46 -1.89 26.00 5.71
CA LYS A 46 -3.10 26.25 6.53
C LYS A 46 -4.31 26.73 5.73
N ASP A 47 -4.33 26.45 4.43
CA ASP A 47 -5.48 26.72 3.56
C ASP A 47 -6.42 25.52 3.58
N ASN A 48 -7.26 25.47 4.61
CA ASN A 48 -8.21 24.39 4.84
C ASN A 48 -9.24 24.27 3.70
N GLY A 49 -9.59 25.37 3.04
CA GLY A 49 -10.58 25.39 1.95
C GLY A 49 -10.05 24.67 0.71
N SER A 50 -8.86 25.06 0.24
CA SER A 50 -8.22 24.40 -0.90
C SER A 50 -7.87 22.94 -0.56
N ALA A 51 -7.37 22.69 0.66
CA ALA A 51 -7.07 21.34 1.11
C ALA A 51 -8.30 20.42 1.05
N TRP A 52 -9.46 20.91 1.46
CA TRP A 52 -10.70 20.13 1.43
C TRP A 52 -11.09 19.71 0.01
N ILE A 53 -11.05 20.67 -0.92
CA ILE A 53 -11.44 20.44 -2.31
C ILE A 53 -10.50 19.41 -2.95
N ASP A 54 -9.19 19.63 -2.83
CA ASP A 54 -8.18 18.77 -3.45
C ASP A 54 -8.17 17.36 -2.84
N LEU A 55 -8.25 17.24 -1.51
CA LEU A 55 -8.32 15.92 -0.86
C LEU A 55 -9.62 15.18 -1.19
N LYS A 56 -10.75 15.89 -1.38
CA LYS A 56 -11.99 15.25 -1.84
C LYS A 56 -11.87 14.70 -3.26
N LEU A 57 -11.29 15.46 -4.18
CA LEU A 57 -11.05 14.99 -5.55
C LEU A 57 -10.12 13.77 -5.57
N ALA A 58 -9.09 13.75 -4.72
CA ALA A 58 -8.22 12.60 -4.55
C ALA A 58 -8.98 11.38 -4.00
N GLN A 59 -9.79 11.56 -2.94
CA GLN A 59 -10.62 10.51 -2.35
C GLN A 59 -11.56 9.88 -3.40
N ASP A 60 -12.28 10.70 -4.15
CA ASP A 60 -13.24 10.23 -5.16
C ASP A 60 -12.53 9.45 -6.28
N SER A 61 -11.35 9.91 -6.71
CA SER A 61 -10.56 9.21 -7.70
C SER A 61 -10.12 7.83 -7.20
N PHE A 62 -9.53 7.75 -6.00
CA PHE A 62 -9.08 6.49 -5.41
C PHE A 62 -10.23 5.53 -5.14
N GLN A 63 -11.39 6.04 -4.70
CA GLN A 63 -12.60 5.26 -4.54
C GLN A 63 -13.06 4.66 -5.88
N SER A 64 -13.09 5.44 -6.95
CA SER A 64 -13.51 4.97 -8.28
C SER A 64 -12.58 3.89 -8.85
N LEU A 65 -11.28 4.00 -8.55
CA LEU A 65 -10.24 3.08 -8.99
C LEU A 65 -10.04 1.89 -8.04
N LYS A 66 -10.80 1.82 -6.94
CA LYS A 66 -10.64 0.79 -5.90
C LYS A 66 -9.23 0.74 -5.30
N GLN A 67 -8.54 1.88 -5.27
CA GLN A 67 -7.22 2.02 -4.65
C GLN A 67 -7.37 2.22 -3.14
N TYR A 68 -7.75 1.15 -2.45
CA TYR A 68 -8.19 1.21 -1.05
C TYR A 68 -7.15 1.78 -0.08
N ARG A 69 -5.87 1.46 -0.29
CA ARG A 69 -4.78 1.99 0.55
C ARG A 69 -4.58 3.49 0.36
N ASP A 70 -4.65 3.97 -0.88
CA ASP A 70 -4.54 5.40 -1.19
C ASP A 70 -5.76 6.17 -0.70
N GLU A 71 -6.96 5.61 -0.87
CA GLU A 71 -8.18 6.18 -0.30
C GLU A 71 -8.12 6.28 1.23
N ALA A 72 -7.68 5.21 1.92
CA ALA A 72 -7.53 5.22 3.37
C ALA A 72 -6.48 6.22 3.85
N ARG A 73 -5.40 6.41 3.07
CA ARG A 73 -4.37 7.43 3.33
C ARG A 73 -4.96 8.84 3.24
N VAL A 74 -5.67 9.18 2.17
CA VAL A 74 -6.33 10.49 2.03
C VAL A 74 -7.38 10.73 3.12
N LEU A 75 -8.18 9.71 3.46
CA LEU A 75 -9.18 9.81 4.52
C LEU A 75 -8.58 10.13 5.90
N ARG A 76 -7.33 9.71 6.16
CA ARG A 76 -6.61 10.03 7.40
C ARG A 76 -6.35 11.52 7.55
N ASP A 77 -6.12 12.23 6.45
CA ASP A 77 -5.91 13.68 6.45
C ASP A 77 -7.24 14.45 6.33
N LEU A 78 -8.20 13.89 5.57
CA LEU A 78 -9.50 14.50 5.32
C LEU A 78 -10.41 14.49 6.56
N LEU A 79 -10.35 13.46 7.41
CA LEU A 79 -11.17 13.36 8.63
C LEU A 79 -10.87 14.46 9.66
N PRO A 80 -9.61 14.69 10.09
CA PRO A 80 -9.27 15.82 10.94
C PRO A 80 -9.66 17.16 10.33
N LEU A 81 -9.49 17.31 9.01
CA LEU A 81 -9.88 18.52 8.28
C LEU A 81 -11.40 18.72 8.32
N ALA A 82 -12.20 17.67 8.13
CA ALA A 82 -13.66 17.72 8.21
C ALA A 82 -14.12 18.22 9.58
N ILE A 83 -13.49 17.73 10.65
CA ILE A 83 -13.77 18.13 12.03
C ILE A 83 -13.37 19.60 12.25
N ALA A 84 -12.16 19.99 11.82
CA ALA A 84 -11.66 21.35 11.97
C ALA A 84 -12.51 22.39 11.22
N MET A 85 -13.03 22.01 10.05
CA MET A 85 -13.93 22.84 9.24
C MET A 85 -15.39 22.78 9.69
N GLN A 86 -15.71 22.03 10.75
CA GLN A 86 -17.06 21.85 11.28
C GLN A 86 -18.05 21.38 10.20
N GLN A 87 -17.61 20.43 9.37
CA GLN A 87 -18.49 19.75 8.43
C GLN A 87 -19.66 19.07 9.15
N SER A 88 -20.72 18.75 8.42
CA SER A 88 -21.92 18.20 9.04
C SER A 88 -21.60 16.88 9.77
N PRO A 89 -22.26 16.58 10.91
CA PRO A 89 -22.07 15.32 11.61
C PRO A 89 -22.31 14.10 10.70
N THR A 90 -23.21 14.21 9.73
CA THR A 90 -23.49 13.18 8.73
C THR A 90 -22.30 12.93 7.81
N ASP A 91 -21.64 13.98 7.32
CA ASP A 91 -20.47 13.85 6.45
C ASP A 91 -19.28 13.25 7.20
N ILE A 92 -19.04 13.70 8.43
CA ILE A 92 -17.98 13.17 9.30
C ILE A 92 -18.26 11.69 9.58
N HIS A 93 -19.51 11.32 9.85
CA HIS A 93 -19.90 9.93 10.07
C HIS A 93 -19.62 9.07 8.82
N ALA A 94 -20.04 9.51 7.63
CA ALA A 94 -19.82 8.79 6.39
C ALA A 94 -18.32 8.57 6.10
N LEU A 95 -17.51 9.61 6.27
CA LEU A 95 -16.05 9.54 6.14
C LEU A 95 -15.42 8.56 7.14
N THR A 96 -15.88 8.60 8.39
CA THR A 96 -15.38 7.73 9.47
C THR A 96 -15.72 6.28 9.20
N GLN A 97 -16.97 5.99 8.83
CA GLN A 97 -17.40 4.65 8.45
C GLN A 97 -16.57 4.10 7.29
N ARG A 98 -16.34 4.92 6.26
CA ARG A 98 -15.51 4.52 5.11
C ARG A 98 -14.09 4.21 5.55
N PHE A 99 -13.46 5.09 6.33
CA PHE A 99 -12.09 4.90 6.81
C PHE A 99 -11.93 3.62 7.64
N VAL A 100 -12.85 3.36 8.57
CA VAL A 100 -12.84 2.14 9.41
C VAL A 100 -13.03 0.88 8.55
N SER A 101 -13.96 0.93 7.59
CA SER A 101 -14.21 -0.18 6.66
C SER A 101 -12.95 -0.54 5.86
N LEU A 102 -12.28 0.47 5.29
CA LEU A 102 -11.04 0.26 4.52
C LEU A 102 -9.89 -0.21 5.40
N SER A 103 -9.73 0.35 6.59
CA SER A 103 -8.67 -0.04 7.53
C SER A 103 -8.78 -1.51 7.93
N ASN A 104 -9.99 -1.97 8.29
CA ASN A 104 -10.25 -3.36 8.63
C ASN A 104 -10.08 -4.32 7.45
N ARG A 105 -10.32 -3.84 6.23
CA ARG A 105 -10.08 -4.63 5.02
C ARG A 105 -8.58 -4.78 4.77
N ILE A 106 -7.85 -3.67 4.77
CA ILE A 106 -6.40 -3.64 4.53
C ILE A 106 -5.67 -4.52 5.55
N GLU A 107 -6.02 -4.42 6.84
CA GLU A 107 -5.41 -5.25 7.88
C GLU A 107 -5.69 -6.76 7.71
N ARG A 108 -6.85 -7.13 7.14
CA ARG A 108 -7.17 -8.52 6.81
C ARG A 108 -6.37 -9.02 5.62
N GLU A 109 -6.23 -8.21 4.58
CA GLU A 109 -5.42 -8.50 3.40
C GLU A 109 -3.93 -8.66 3.82
N ASP A 110 -3.40 -7.71 4.60
CA ASP A 110 -2.01 -7.76 5.11
C ASP A 110 -1.73 -9.05 5.91
N ARG A 111 -2.67 -9.47 6.76
CA ARG A 111 -2.53 -10.71 7.53
C ARG A 111 -2.62 -11.96 6.66
N ALA A 112 -3.47 -11.96 5.64
CA ALA A 112 -3.59 -13.09 4.72
C ALA A 112 -2.29 -13.24 3.90
N ASP A 113 -1.78 -12.16 3.35
CA ASP A 113 -0.53 -12.13 2.57
C ASP A 113 0.66 -12.59 3.44
N ALA A 114 0.75 -12.12 4.69
CA ALA A 114 1.79 -12.54 5.62
C ALA A 114 1.71 -14.03 5.98
N ALA A 115 0.50 -14.57 6.17
CA ALA A 115 0.31 -15.99 6.44
C ALA A 115 0.68 -16.85 5.23
N GLU A 116 0.37 -16.40 4.02
CA GLU A 116 0.75 -17.07 2.77
C GLU A 116 2.27 -17.11 2.58
N ASP A 117 2.96 -15.98 2.73
CA ASP A 117 4.42 -15.89 2.65
C ASP A 117 5.10 -16.78 3.71
N PHE A 118 4.61 -16.74 4.94
CA PHE A 118 5.11 -17.63 6.00
C PHE A 118 4.97 -19.10 5.62
N GLY A 119 3.80 -19.51 5.12
CA GLY A 119 3.57 -20.88 4.66
C GLY A 119 4.45 -21.28 3.48
N ALA A 120 4.73 -20.36 2.55
CA ALA A 120 5.64 -20.59 1.43
C ALA A 120 7.07 -20.83 1.90
N ARG A 121 7.55 -20.01 2.85
CA ARG A 121 8.89 -20.16 3.45
C ARG A 121 9.02 -21.46 4.23
N LEU A 122 7.99 -21.86 4.96
CA LEU A 122 7.98 -23.12 5.70
C LEU A 122 8.10 -24.32 4.75
N ARG A 123 7.25 -24.39 3.71
CA ARG A 123 7.32 -25.46 2.69
C ARG A 123 8.67 -25.52 2.00
N TYR A 124 9.25 -24.36 1.70
CA TYR A 124 10.59 -24.31 1.11
C TYR A 124 11.64 -24.93 2.05
N ALA A 125 11.63 -24.55 3.33
CA ALA A 125 12.55 -25.10 4.33
C ALA A 125 12.35 -26.62 4.54
N GLU A 126 11.11 -27.09 4.58
CA GLU A 126 10.78 -28.51 4.68
C GLU A 126 11.29 -29.30 3.46
N ASN A 127 11.08 -28.79 2.25
CA ASN A 127 11.59 -29.39 1.03
C ASN A 127 13.12 -29.44 1.00
N GLN A 128 13.78 -28.36 1.42
CA GLN A 128 15.24 -28.32 1.51
C GLN A 128 15.76 -29.39 2.48
N PHE A 129 15.17 -29.52 3.66
CA PHE A 129 15.53 -30.56 4.62
C PHE A 129 15.31 -31.98 4.05
N GLN A 130 14.21 -32.21 3.32
CA GLN A 130 13.94 -33.50 2.69
C GLN A 130 14.99 -33.84 1.63
N VAL A 131 15.38 -32.88 0.79
CA VAL A 131 16.44 -33.07 -0.21
C VAL A 131 17.76 -33.41 0.46
N GLU A 132 18.18 -32.65 1.48
CA GLU A 132 19.42 -32.91 2.23
C GLU A 132 19.42 -34.32 2.86
N ARG A 133 18.28 -34.75 3.41
CA ARG A 133 18.12 -36.09 3.97
C ARG A 133 18.25 -37.17 2.90
N LEU A 134 17.58 -37.01 1.75
CA LEU A 134 17.65 -37.96 0.63
C LEU A 134 19.07 -38.06 0.06
N GLU A 135 19.79 -36.95 -0.04
CA GLU A 135 21.20 -36.93 -0.46
C GLU A 135 22.10 -37.69 0.53
N ALA A 136 21.91 -37.48 1.84
CA ALA A 136 22.64 -38.20 2.87
C ALA A 136 22.37 -39.70 2.84
N GLU A 137 21.11 -40.11 2.69
CA GLU A 137 20.70 -41.51 2.55
C GLU A 137 21.31 -42.16 1.30
N ALA A 138 21.27 -41.46 0.16
CA ALA A 138 21.86 -41.94 -1.10
C ALA A 138 23.38 -42.09 -0.99
N LYS A 139 24.07 -41.14 -0.32
CA LYS A 139 25.51 -41.23 -0.08
C LYS A 139 25.86 -42.42 0.81
N ALA A 140 25.15 -42.61 1.92
CA ALA A 140 25.35 -43.73 2.82
C ALA A 140 25.09 -45.08 2.13
N SER A 141 24.06 -45.16 1.27
CA SER A 141 23.77 -46.36 0.48
C SER A 141 24.91 -46.72 -0.48
N LYS A 142 25.43 -45.73 -1.23
CA LYS A 142 26.59 -45.93 -2.13
C LYS A 142 27.85 -46.37 -1.38
N GLU A 143 28.09 -45.84 -0.18
CA GLU A 143 29.23 -46.25 0.66
C GLU A 143 29.10 -47.70 1.13
N ARG A 144 27.89 -48.12 1.55
CA ARG A 144 27.64 -49.53 1.91
C ARG A 144 27.84 -50.47 0.73
N GLU A 145 27.36 -50.10 -0.45
CA GLU A 145 27.52 -50.92 -1.66
C GLU A 145 29.01 -51.10 -2.04
N LYS A 146 29.80 -50.02 -1.97
CA LYS A 146 31.26 -50.10 -2.18
C LYS A 146 31.96 -51.01 -1.17
N LEU A 147 31.60 -50.93 0.11
CA LEU A 147 32.20 -51.76 1.16
C LEU A 147 31.85 -53.24 0.99
N LEU A 148 30.62 -53.55 0.54
CA LEU A 148 30.21 -54.92 0.23
C LEU A 148 30.98 -55.50 -0.96
N LEU A 149 31.18 -54.69 -2.01
CA LEU A 149 31.96 -55.08 -3.20
C LEU A 149 33.47 -55.23 -2.93
N GLN A 150 34.00 -54.61 -1.88
CA GLN A 150 35.41 -54.76 -1.47
C GLN A 150 35.65 -55.96 -0.55
N ASN A 151 34.61 -56.47 0.11
CA ASN A 151 34.67 -57.60 1.03
C ASN A 151 34.09 -58.90 0.42
N SER A 152 33.84 -58.92 -0.90
CA SER A 152 33.46 -60.10 -1.69
C SER A 152 34.61 -60.52 -2.60
#